data_AF-A0A0P8YWF5-F1
#
_entry.id   AF-A0A0P8YWF5-F1
#
_cell.length_a   1.000
_cell.length_b   1.000
_cell.length_c   1.000
_cell.angle_alpha   90.00
_cell.angle_beta   90.00
_cell.angle_gamma   90.00
#
_symmetry.space_group_name_H-M   'P 1'
#
loop_
_entity.id
_entity.type
_entity.pdbx_description
1 polymer ?
#
loop_
_entity_poly.entity_id
_entity_poly.type
_entity_poly.pdbx_seq_one_letter_code
_entity_poly.pdbx_strand_id
1 'polypeptide(L)'
;FEWNQSFTYVLTTAYFANRLEGAPAYKAGHPDPGLSGKQMKALQRKLSARGHDVGKIDGILGAKTRIAIRKEQIRLGLPADAWPTAALLK
;
A
#
# COMPACT_ATOMS: atom_id res chain seq x y z
N PHE A 1 -5.76 -4.77 -18.41
CA PHE A 1 -4.51 -5.10 -17.68
C PHE A 1 -4.12 -6.48 -18.16
N GLU A 2 -3.37 -6.64 -19.25
CA GLU A 2 -3.02 -7.99 -19.74
C GLU A 2 -1.51 -8.19 -19.79
N TRP A 3 -0.77 -7.13 -20.10
CA TRP A 3 0.69 -7.16 -20.21
C TRP A 3 1.41 -7.22 -18.85
N ASN A 4 1.02 -6.39 -17.89
CA ASN A 4 1.62 -6.34 -16.55
C ASN A 4 0.57 -5.89 -15.51
N GLN A 5 0.34 -6.72 -14.49
CA GLN A 5 -0.65 -6.50 -13.42
C GLN A 5 -0.17 -5.59 -12.28
N SER A 6 0.81 -4.72 -12.53
CA SER A 6 1.33 -3.78 -11.53
C SER A 6 0.73 -2.39 -11.70
N PHE A 7 0.10 -1.86 -10.64
CA PHE A 7 -0.35 -0.47 -10.62
C PHE A 7 0.80 0.52 -10.88
N THR A 8 1.99 0.25 -10.31
CA THR A 8 3.17 1.09 -10.54
C THR A 8 3.55 1.12 -12.01
N TYR A 9 3.50 -0.04 -12.70
CA TYR A 9 3.82 -0.12 -14.12
C TYR A 9 2.85 0.71 -14.97
N VAL A 10 1.55 0.52 -14.78
CA VAL A 10 0.52 1.24 -15.57
C VAL A 10 0.57 2.74 -15.28
N LEU A 11 0.70 3.13 -14.00
CA LEU A 11 0.82 4.53 -13.60
C LEU A 11 2.06 5.19 -14.21
N THR A 12 3.21 4.50 -14.18
CA THR A 12 4.46 5.02 -14.75
C THR A 12 4.36 5.18 -16.27
N THR A 13 3.73 4.22 -16.95
CA THR A 13 3.50 4.28 -18.40
C THR A 13 2.62 5.47 -18.77
N ALA A 14 1.50 5.65 -18.08
CA ALA A 14 0.60 6.79 -18.29
C ALA A 14 1.29 8.13 -17.93
N TYR A 15 2.10 8.16 -16.87
CA TYR A 15 2.89 9.33 -16.52
C TYR A 15 3.85 9.72 -17.67
N PHE A 16 4.58 8.76 -18.23
CA PHE A 16 5.49 9.03 -19.35
C PHE A 16 4.75 9.47 -20.61
N ALA A 17 3.59 8.89 -20.92
CA ALA A 17 2.77 9.35 -22.06
C ALA A 17 2.41 10.85 -21.92
N ASN A 18 1.92 11.27 -20.76
CA ASN A 18 1.63 12.68 -20.50
C ASN A 18 2.88 13.57 -20.59
N ARG A 19 4.05 13.08 -20.15
CA ARG A 19 5.32 13.82 -20.25
C ARG A 19 5.76 14.01 -21.70
N LEU A 20 5.52 13.04 -22.57
CA LEU A 20 5.78 13.17 -24.01
C LEU A 20 4.85 14.18 -24.69
N GLU A 21 3.62 14.30 -24.22
CA GLU A 21 2.65 15.31 -24.69
C GLU A 21 2.91 16.72 -24.12
N GLY A 22 3.94 16.88 -23.28
CA GLY A 22 4.36 18.18 -22.75
C GLY A 22 3.76 18.56 -21.39
N ALA A 23 2.99 17.69 -20.73
CA ALA A 23 2.51 17.93 -19.37
C ALA A 23 3.68 18.12 -18.40
N PRO A 24 3.62 19.00 -17.38
CA PRO A 24 4.72 19.23 -16.45
C PRO A 24 5.07 17.97 -15.64
N ALA A 25 6.30 17.94 -15.09
CA ALA A 25 6.72 16.87 -14.19
C ALA A 25 5.87 16.87 -12.90
N TYR A 26 5.58 15.66 -12.39
CA TYR A 26 4.90 15.51 -11.10
C TYR A 26 5.77 16.07 -9.98
N LYS A 27 5.18 16.93 -9.14
CA LYS A 27 5.84 17.49 -7.95
C LYS A 27 5.56 16.56 -6.76
N ALA A 28 6.52 15.69 -6.46
CA ALA A 28 6.39 14.76 -5.34
C ALA A 28 6.38 15.52 -3.99
N GLY A 29 5.48 15.11 -3.10
CA GLY A 29 5.50 15.52 -1.70
C GLY A 29 6.44 14.67 -0.84
N HIS A 30 6.14 14.58 0.46
CA HIS A 30 6.89 13.78 1.44
C HIS A 30 5.99 12.66 2.00
N PRO A 31 5.81 11.55 1.28
CA PRO A 31 4.98 10.45 1.76
C PRO A 31 5.68 9.69 2.90
N ASP A 32 4.89 9.10 3.80
CA ASP A 32 5.41 8.18 4.81
C ASP A 32 6.10 6.98 4.16
N PRO A 33 7.26 6.55 4.67
CA PRO A 33 7.97 5.40 4.12
C PRO A 33 7.15 4.12 4.32
N GLY A 34 7.13 3.28 3.28
CA GLY A 34 6.55 1.95 3.38
C GLY A 34 7.35 1.01 4.31
N LEU A 35 6.69 -0.04 4.80
CA LEU A 35 7.36 -1.07 5.60
C LEU A 35 8.33 -1.91 4.78
N SER A 36 9.44 -2.33 5.41
CA SER A 36 10.25 -3.44 4.89
C SER A 36 9.45 -4.74 4.84
N GLY A 37 9.90 -5.72 4.04
CA GLY A 37 9.23 -7.03 3.96
C GLY A 37 9.10 -7.75 5.32
N LYS A 38 10.11 -7.61 6.21
CA LYS A 38 10.06 -8.15 7.58
C LYS A 38 8.98 -7.46 8.42
N GLN A 39 8.91 -6.13 8.35
CA GLN A 39 7.89 -5.34 9.04
C GLN A 39 6.48 -5.60 8.49
N MET A 40 6.33 -5.77 7.18
CA MET A 40 5.04 -6.11 6.57
C MET A 40 4.53 -7.47 7.06
N LYS A 41 5.40 -8.49 7.12
CA LYS A 41 5.04 -9.79 7.71
C LYS A 41 4.63 -9.66 9.18
N ALA A 42 5.29 -8.77 9.93
CA ALA A 42 4.90 -8.50 11.32
C ALA A 42 3.51 -7.84 11.41
N LEU A 43 3.23 -6.87 10.54
CA LEU A 43 1.91 -6.24 10.44
C LEU A 43 0.82 -7.27 10.07
N GLN A 44 1.06 -8.10 9.06
CA GLN A 44 0.12 -9.17 8.66
C GLN A 44 -0.17 -10.14 9.82
N ARG A 45 0.86 -10.58 10.57
CA ARG A 45 0.66 -11.40 11.79
C ARG A 45 -0.20 -10.69 12.82
N LYS A 46 0.08 -9.41 13.09
CA LYS A 46 -0.66 -8.61 14.08
C LYS A 46 -2.12 -8.43 13.68
N LEU A 47 -2.39 -8.14 12.42
CA LEU A 47 -3.75 -8.02 11.89
C LEU A 47 -4.49 -9.35 11.93
N SER A 48 -3.83 -10.44 11.56
CA SER A 48 -4.38 -11.79 11.67
C SER A 48 -4.74 -12.17 13.11
N ALA A 49 -3.86 -11.87 14.08
CA ALA A 49 -4.12 -12.08 15.51
C ALA A 49 -5.28 -11.24 16.05
N ARG A 50 -5.65 -10.15 15.36
CA ARG A 50 -6.83 -9.31 15.67
C ARG A 50 -8.11 -9.78 14.96
N GLY A 51 -8.06 -10.90 14.24
CA GLY A 51 -9.21 -11.46 13.53
C GLY A 51 -9.42 -10.91 12.11
N HIS A 52 -8.47 -10.14 11.56
CA HIS A 52 -8.56 -9.69 10.18
C HIS A 52 -8.07 -10.76 9.20
N ASP A 53 -8.79 -10.98 8.11
CA ASP A 53 -8.29 -11.78 6.99
C ASP A 53 -7.28 -10.98 6.16
N VAL A 54 -6.00 -11.33 6.30
CA VAL A 54 -4.89 -10.76 5.52
C VAL A 54 -4.46 -11.65 4.35
N GLY A 55 -5.07 -12.82 4.17
CA GLY A 55 -4.55 -13.86 3.27
C GLY A 55 -3.25 -14.47 3.79
N LYS A 56 -2.24 -14.61 2.93
CA LYS A 56 -0.93 -15.17 3.30
C LYS A 56 -0.06 -14.12 4.00
N ILE A 57 0.70 -14.55 5.01
CA ILE A 57 1.70 -13.71 5.69
C ILE A 57 3.03 -13.78 4.90
N ASP A 58 3.05 -13.15 3.74
CA ASP A 58 4.12 -13.20 2.75
C ASP A 58 4.95 -11.91 2.67
N GLY A 59 4.49 -10.83 3.32
CA GLY A 59 5.11 -9.51 3.25
C GLY A 59 4.65 -8.67 2.06
N ILE A 60 3.61 -9.10 1.34
CA ILE A 60 3.06 -8.40 0.17
C ILE A 60 1.79 -7.64 0.57
N LEU A 61 1.70 -6.37 0.15
CA LEU A 61 0.52 -5.53 0.34
C LEU A 61 -0.58 -5.86 -0.69
N GLY A 62 -1.14 -7.07 -0.58
CA GLY A 62 -2.26 -7.55 -1.39
C GLY A 62 -3.61 -6.96 -0.99
N ALA A 63 -4.66 -7.30 -1.76
CA ALA A 63 -6.02 -6.77 -1.56
C ALA A 63 -6.56 -7.04 -0.15
N LYS A 64 -6.42 -8.27 0.35
CA LYS A 64 -6.85 -8.64 1.71
C LYS A 64 -6.11 -7.87 2.79
N THR A 65 -4.77 -7.77 2.70
CA THR A 65 -3.95 -6.95 3.61
C THR A 65 -4.39 -5.49 3.60
N ARG A 66 -4.68 -4.89 2.43
CA ARG A 66 -5.17 -3.50 2.33
C ARG A 66 -6.52 -3.29 3.01
N ILE A 67 -7.45 -4.24 2.87
CA ILE A 67 -8.75 -4.20 3.57
C ILE A 67 -8.55 -4.27 5.08
N ALA A 68 -7.69 -5.19 5.56
CA ALA A 68 -7.37 -5.34 6.98
C ALA A 68 -6.73 -4.07 7.56
N ILE A 69 -5.77 -3.47 6.85
CA ILE A 69 -5.15 -2.20 7.25
C ILE A 69 -6.20 -1.11 7.36
N ARG A 70 -7.07 -0.97 6.36
CA ARG A 70 -8.11 0.06 6.36
C ARG A 70 -9.04 -0.07 7.58
N LYS A 71 -9.46 -1.29 7.91
CA LYS A 71 -10.27 -1.56 9.11
C LYS A 71 -9.52 -1.19 10.38
N GLU A 72 -8.23 -1.52 10.46
CA GLU A 72 -7.41 -1.19 11.62
C GLU A 72 -7.15 0.31 11.76
N GLN A 73 -6.96 1.02 10.65
CA GLN A 73 -6.86 2.49 10.62
C GLN A 73 -8.14 3.12 11.16
N ILE A 74 -9.31 2.67 10.69
CA ILE A 74 -10.62 3.14 11.20
C ILE A 74 -10.73 2.91 12.71
N ARG A 75 -10.39 1.69 13.18
CA ARG A 75 -10.42 1.35 14.61
C ARG A 75 -9.51 2.24 15.46
N LEU A 76 -8.40 2.71 14.87
CA LEU A 76 -7.40 3.57 15.51
C LEU A 76 -7.68 5.08 15.33
N GLY A 77 -8.74 5.46 14.60
CA GLY A 77 -9.02 6.86 14.28
C GLY A 77 -8.04 7.49 13.28
N LEU A 78 -7.33 6.67 12.50
CA LEU A 78 -6.40 7.10 11.47
C LEU A 78 -7.10 7.23 10.11
N PRO A 79 -6.55 8.03 9.17
CA PRO A 79 -7.01 8.04 7.79
C PRO A 79 -6.99 6.63 7.18
N ALA A 80 -8.11 6.22 6.58
CA ALA A 80 -8.37 4.86 6.12
C ALA A 80 -7.85 4.61 4.68
N ASP A 81 -6.62 5.02 4.40
CA ASP A 81 -5.99 5.01 3.07
C ASP A 81 -5.39 3.66 2.65
N ALA A 82 -5.35 2.69 3.55
CA ALA A 82 -4.70 1.38 3.39
C ALA A 82 -3.17 1.42 3.21
N TRP A 83 -2.51 2.52 3.57
CA TRP A 83 -1.05 2.64 3.57
C TRP A 83 -0.43 2.04 4.85
N PRO A 84 0.47 1.05 4.73
CA PRO A 84 1.08 0.38 5.88
C PRO A 84 2.20 1.25 6.46
N THR A 85 1.87 2.12 7.42
CA THR A 85 2.88 2.90 8.13
C THR A 85 3.37 2.17 9.38
N ALA A 86 4.53 2.59 9.90
CA ALA A 86 5.07 2.06 11.16
C ALA A 86 4.13 2.30 12.37
N ALA A 87 3.20 3.26 12.29
CA ALA A 87 2.20 3.50 13.32
C ALA A 87 1.32 2.27 13.60
N LEU A 88 1.04 1.44 12.58
CA LEU A 88 0.22 0.24 12.72
C LEU A 88 0.94 -0.92 13.42
N LEU A 89 2.27 -0.84 13.55
CA LEU A 89 3.07 -1.85 14.26
C LEU A 89 3.05 -1.66 15.78
N LYS A 90 2.74 -0.45 16.27
CA LYS A 90 2.57 -0.13 17.69
C LYS A 90 1.25 -0.69 18.22
#